data_AF-A0A959PV25-F1
#
_entry.id   AF-A0A959PV25-F1
#
_cell.length_a   1.000
_cell.length_b   1.000
_cell.length_c   1.000
_cell.angle_alpha   90.00
_cell.angle_beta   90.00
_cell.angle_gamma   90.00
#
_symmetry.space_group_name_H-M   'P 1'
#
loop_
_entity.id
_entity.type
_entity.pdbx_description
1 polymer ?
#
loop_
_entity_poly.entity_id
_entity_poly.type
_entity_poly.pdbx_seq_one_letter_code
_entity_poly.pdbx_strand_id
1 'polypeptide(L)' 'FIEGLGDLDKANGRYGVTPEFPSGTYYYLITDEFPFVPRYFKGTPSNDFRIQ' A
#
# COMPACT_ATOMS: atom_id res chain seq x y z
N PHE A 1 12.23 4.35 -4.52
CA PHE A 1 11.83 3.62 -5.74
C PHE A 1 12.88 3.86 -6.80
N ILE A 2 13.46 2.79 -7.33
CA ILE A 2 14.34 2.81 -8.51
C ILE A 2 13.72 1.83 -9.49
N GLU A 3 13.42 2.28 -10.71
CA GLU A 3 12.78 1.46 -11.72
C GLU A 3 13.64 0.24 -12.08
N GLY A 4 13.01 -0.93 -12.18
CA GLY A 4 13.69 -2.19 -12.52
C GLY A 4 14.50 -2.84 -11.38
N LEU A 5 14.58 -2.23 -10.20
CA LEU A 5 15.36 -2.75 -9.06
C LEU A 5 14.52 -3.55 -8.05
N GLY A 6 13.22 -3.70 -8.30
CA GLY A 6 12.29 -4.49 -7.47
C GLY A 6 10.87 -4.53 -8.04
N ASP A 7 9.97 -5.23 -7.35
CA ASP A 7 8.60 -5.48 -7.82
C ASP A 7 7.60 -4.36 -7.50
N LEU A 8 8.00 -3.40 -6.67
CA LEU A 8 7.11 -2.34 -6.18
C LEU A 8 7.17 -1.12 -7.09
N ASP A 9 6.00 -0.54 -7.37
CA ASP A 9 5.92 0.71 -8.12
C ASP A 9 6.29 1.94 -7.29
N LYS A 10 6.19 3.12 -7.90
CA LYS A 10 6.44 4.41 -7.24
C LYS A 10 5.53 4.67 -6.03
N ALA A 11 4.40 3.98 -5.94
CA ALA A 11 3.43 4.06 -4.87
C ALA A 11 3.61 3.03 -3.77
N ASN A 12 4.67 2.22 -3.83
CA ASN A 12 4.91 1.10 -2.92
C ASN A 12 3.81 0.03 -3.02
N GLY A 13 3.16 -0.08 -4.18
CA GLY A 13 2.18 -1.11 -4.47
C GLY A 13 2.61 -2.05 -5.58
N ARG A 14 1.86 -3.15 -5.72
CA ARG A 14 2.00 -4.13 -6.81
C ARG A 14 0.67 -4.84 -7.07
N TYR A 15 0.60 -5.55 -8.20
CA TYR A 15 -0.48 -6.50 -8.49
C TYR A 15 -0.09 -7.91 -8.02
N GLY A 16 -1.04 -8.64 -7.45
CA GLY A 16 -0.85 -10.04 -7.07
C GLY A 16 -2.10 -10.69 -6.49
N VAL A 17 -2.05 -12.00 -6.31
CA VAL A 17 -3.14 -12.79 -5.71
C VAL A 17 -3.13 -12.64 -4.18
N THR A 18 -4.32 -12.60 -3.58
CA THR A 18 -4.51 -12.70 -2.12
C THR A 18 -5.61 -13.73 -1.84
N PRO A 19 -5.74 -14.23 -0.59
CA PRO A 19 -6.85 -15.12 -0.23
C PRO A 19 -8.24 -14.55 -0.56
N GLU A 20 -8.42 -13.22 -0.44
CA GLU A 20 -9.66 -12.49 -0.72
C GLU A 20 -9.84 -12.21 -2.22
N PHE A 21 -8.74 -12.11 -2.98
CA PHE A 21 -8.74 -11.82 -4.42
C PHE A 21 -7.90 -12.85 -5.19
N PRO A 22 -8.43 -14.06 -5.45
CA PRO A 22 -7.70 -15.12 -6.16
C PRO A 22 -7.37 -14.78 -7.62
N SER A 23 -8.16 -13.92 -8.26
CA SER A 23 -7.89 -13.41 -9.61
C SER A 23 -6.86 -12.28 -9.63
N GLY A 24 -6.36 -11.87 -8.47
CA GLY A 24 -5.44 -10.76 -8.29
C GLY A 24 -6.12 -9.41 -8.07
N THR A 25 -5.42 -8.54 -7.34
CA THR A 25 -5.78 -7.14 -7.16
C THR A 25 -4.52 -6.30 -7.01
N TYR A 26 -4.67 -4.97 -7.09
CA TYR A 26 -3.61 -4.03 -6.71
C TYR A 26 -3.68 -3.73 -5.21
N TYR A 27 -2.55 -3.80 -4.53
CA TYR A 27 -2.45 -3.51 -3.10
C TYR A 27 -1.15 -2.80 -2.74
N TYR A 28 -1.18 -2.02 -1.67
CA TYR A 28 -0.01 -1.35 -1.10
C TYR A 28 0.72 -2.27 -0.13
N LEU A 29 2.05 -2.24 -0.14
CA LEU A 29 2.90 -2.87 0.85
C LEU A 29 3.44 -1.80 1.80
N ILE A 30 3.32 -2.07 3.10
CA ILE A 30 3.72 -1.16 4.17
C ILE A 30 4.65 -1.95 5.10
N THR A 31 5.76 -1.32 5.49
CA THR A 31 6.65 -1.88 6.51
C THR A 31 6.13 -1.48 7.88
N ASP A 32 6.36 -2.31 8.89
CA ASP A 32 6.12 -1.95 10.28
C ASP A 32 7.15 -0.92 10.79
N GLU A 33 8.29 -0.77 10.11
CA GLU A 33 9.31 0.24 10.41
C GLU A 33 8.91 1.67 9.95
N PHE A 34 8.95 2.61 10.89
CA PHE A 34 8.82 4.05 10.63
C PHE A 34 10.07 4.60 9.90
N PRO A 35 9.97 5.61 8.99
CA PRO A 35 8.80 6.42 8.62
C PRO A 35 8.19 6.07 7.25
N PHE A 36 8.26 4.82 6.79
CA PHE A 36 7.89 4.50 5.40
C PHE A 36 6.38 4.31 5.21
N VAL A 37 5.67 5.42 4.99
CA VAL A 37 4.27 5.42 4.53
C VAL A 37 4.23 5.44 2.99
N PRO A 38 3.38 4.64 2.31
CA PRO A 38 3.22 4.70 0.87
C PRO A 38 2.81 6.09 0.39
N ARG A 39 3.52 6.63 -0.61
CA ARG A 39 3.34 8.01 -1.09
C ARG A 39 1.97 8.32 -1.70
N TYR A 40 1.20 7.29 -2.09
CA TYR A 40 -0.14 7.43 -2.64
C TYR A 40 -1.19 6.72 -1.79
N PHE A 41 -0.89 6.46 -0.51
CA PHE A 41 -1.88 5.92 0.40
C PHE A 41 -3.08 6.87 0.46
N LYS A 42 -4.23 6.39 -0.02
CA LYS A 42 -5.49 7.12 -0.04
C LYS A 42 -6.57 6.23 0.55
N GLY A 43 -7.21 6.72 1.60
CA GLY A 43 -8.37 6.10 2.22
C GLY A 43 -9.36 7.16 2.65
N THR A 44 -10.61 6.76 2.84
CA THR A 44 -11.58 7.58 3.56
C THR A 44 -11.30 7.38 5.05
N PRO A 45 -10.97 8.43 5.82
CA PRO A 45 -10.84 8.30 7.27
C PRO A 45 -12.12 7.72 7.86
N SER A 46 -11.97 6.88 8.88
CA SER A 46 -13.13 6.39 9.61
C SER A 46 -13.83 7.54 10.35
N ASN A 47 -15.15 7.47 10.48
CA ASN A 47 -15.96 8.50 11.15
C ASN A 47 -15.65 8.62 12.66
N ASP A 48 -14.99 7.63 13.24
CA ASP A 48 -14.53 7.63 14.63
C ASP A 48 -13.13 8.24 14.82
N PHE A 49 -12.46 8.66 13.74
CA PHE A 49 -11.17 9.34 13.82
C PHE A 49 -11.34 10.71 14.48
N ARG A 50 -10.88 10.83 15.73
CA ARG A 50 -10.88 12.08 16.50
C ARG A 50 -9.44 12.57 16.62
N ILE A 51 -9.20 13.81 16.19
CA ILE A 51 -7.95 14.53 16.50
C ILE A 51 -8.02 14.85 18.01
N GLN A 52 -7.07 14.32 18.79
CA GLN A 52 -6.88 14.69 20.20
C GLN A 52 -6.08 15.98 20.31
#